data_AF-A0A1C6V449-F1
#
_entry.id   AF-A0A1C6V449-F1
#
_cell.length_a   1.000
_cell.length_b   1.000
_cell.length_c   1.000
_cell.angle_alpha   90.00
_cell.angle_beta   90.00
_cell.angle_gamma   90.00
#
_symmetry.space_group_name_H-M   'P 1'
#
loop_
_entity.id
_entity.type
_entity.pdbx_description
1 polymer ?
#
loop_
_entity_poly.entity_id
_entity_poly.type
_entity_poly.pdbx_seq_one_letter_code
_entity_poly.pdbx_strand_id
1 'polypeptide(L)'
;MVIEDCVCLICSGSAPGRDGATVARVRKSGWSVLWVAGGLDFAYTIGLWHTFRRPEVAMFGLEGQGMQLWLNEYVDHGREHGWPGENEPFHGVIEDFPTQLRPVHDSWHDALFGTAYRFYRGAAVPFQQLVWPDREGRWPWAEGATASSRNRQAFSWLPVQEHPAGGWRLVGELEPGFPFPVGPDSWALTTRGLAAGARPIARVVLEEGCYDVLDERGYRADDLCLAFLGELVRRHPHLVGCADLADGQVAVSGEGQNWSRSSLSRPDRRNSARSWKRARPI
;
A
#
# COMPACT_ATOMS: atom_id res chain seq x y z
N MET A 1 -1.65 22.73 -14.62
CA MET A 1 -1.39 23.01 -16.05
C MET A 1 -2.08 21.91 -16.84
N VAL A 2 -3.17 22.20 -17.54
CA VAL A 2 -3.94 21.18 -18.27
C VAL A 2 -3.15 20.82 -19.53
N ILE A 3 -2.78 19.55 -19.65
CA ILE A 3 -2.03 19.06 -20.80
C ILE A 3 -3.02 18.80 -21.94
N GLU A 4 -3.10 19.73 -22.90
CA GLU A 4 -3.99 19.60 -24.07
C GLU A 4 -3.55 18.42 -24.97
N ASP A 5 -2.25 18.24 -25.17
CA ASP A 5 -1.70 17.17 -26.03
C ASP A 5 -1.11 15.99 -25.25
N CYS A 6 -1.48 14.76 -25.60
CA CYS A 6 -0.98 13.57 -24.93
C CYS A 6 0.51 13.38 -25.25
N VAL A 7 1.37 13.43 -24.23
CA VAL A 7 2.83 13.27 -24.36
C VAL A 7 3.33 11.86 -24.05
N CYS A 8 2.44 10.86 -24.02
CA CYS A 8 2.76 9.49 -23.64
C CYS A 8 3.73 8.80 -24.62
N LEU A 9 4.29 7.66 -24.22
CA LEU A 9 5.21 6.85 -25.03
C LEU A 9 4.64 6.48 -26.42
N ILE A 10 3.32 6.32 -26.54
CA ILE A 10 2.67 6.01 -27.82
C ILE A 10 2.69 7.23 -28.74
N CYS A 11 2.25 8.39 -28.25
CA CYS A 11 2.17 9.63 -29.02
C CYS A 11 3.55 10.19 -29.38
N SER A 12 4.54 10.04 -28.49
CA SER A 12 5.91 10.52 -28.73
C SER A 12 6.75 9.58 -29.61
N GLY A 13 6.28 8.35 -29.86
CA GLY A 13 7.06 7.31 -30.55
C GLY A 13 8.31 6.86 -29.78
N SER A 14 8.41 7.19 -28.48
CA SER A 14 9.57 6.83 -27.66
C SER A 14 9.63 5.32 -27.41
N ALA A 15 10.84 4.76 -27.31
CA ALA A 15 11.03 3.35 -27.03
C ALA A 15 10.42 2.98 -25.66
N PRO A 16 9.60 1.92 -25.56
CA PRO A 16 8.84 1.64 -24.34
C PRO A 16 9.66 0.94 -23.24
N GLY A 17 10.87 0.47 -23.55
CA GLY A 17 11.73 -0.22 -22.58
C GLY A 17 11.01 -1.38 -21.89
N ARG A 18 11.14 -1.45 -20.55
CA ARG A 18 10.49 -2.47 -19.72
C ARG A 18 8.95 -2.38 -19.70
N ASP A 19 8.38 -1.24 -20.07
CA ASP A 19 6.94 -1.00 -20.06
C ASP A 19 6.27 -1.43 -21.40
N GLY A 20 6.98 -2.18 -22.25
CA GLY A 20 6.52 -2.65 -23.56
C GLY A 20 5.21 -3.43 -23.54
N ALA A 21 4.99 -4.28 -22.53
CA ALA A 21 3.74 -5.04 -22.38
C ALA A 21 2.55 -4.12 -22.10
N THR A 22 2.73 -3.13 -21.23
CA THR A 22 1.73 -2.09 -20.95
C THR A 22 1.41 -1.31 -22.21
N VAL A 23 2.42 -0.83 -22.94
CA VAL A 23 2.22 -0.09 -24.20
C VAL A 23 1.50 -0.93 -25.25
N ALA A 24 1.86 -2.19 -25.41
CA ALA A 24 1.20 -3.09 -26.35
C ALA A 24 -0.29 -3.31 -25.99
N ARG A 25 -0.60 -3.43 -24.70
CA ARG A 25 -1.99 -3.56 -24.23
C ARG A 25 -2.78 -2.27 -24.46
N VAL A 26 -2.22 -1.11 -24.11
CA VAL A 26 -2.87 0.18 -24.40
C VAL A 26 -3.14 0.37 -25.89
N ARG A 27 -2.20 -0.02 -26.78
CA ARG A 27 -2.46 0.02 -28.24
C ARG A 27 -3.59 -0.90 -28.68
N LYS A 28 -3.75 -2.05 -28.03
CA LYS A 28 -4.72 -3.08 -28.41
C LYS A 28 -6.13 -2.76 -27.92
N SER A 29 -6.27 -2.37 -26.66
CA SER A 29 -7.56 -2.16 -26.00
C SER A 29 -7.89 -0.69 -25.74
N GLY A 30 -6.91 0.21 -25.75
CA GLY A 30 -7.06 1.60 -25.32
C GLY A 30 -6.66 1.84 -23.86
N TRP A 31 -6.48 0.77 -23.07
CA TRP A 31 -6.01 0.85 -21.70
C TRP A 31 -5.32 -0.45 -21.29
N SER A 32 -4.60 -0.41 -20.17
CA SER A 32 -4.03 -1.54 -19.46
C SER A 32 -4.40 -1.42 -17.99
N VAL A 33 -4.63 -2.53 -17.30
CA VAL A 33 -4.77 -2.54 -15.84
C VAL A 33 -3.55 -3.20 -15.22
N LEU A 34 -2.85 -2.46 -14.35
CA LEU A 34 -1.71 -2.95 -13.61
C LEU A 34 -2.14 -3.28 -12.18
N TRP A 35 -1.87 -4.51 -11.73
CA TRP A 35 -1.95 -4.87 -10.32
C TRP A 35 -0.57 -4.73 -9.67
N VAL A 36 -0.53 -4.04 -8.54
CA VAL A 36 0.63 -3.94 -7.66
C VAL A 36 0.34 -4.74 -6.40
N ALA A 37 1.01 -5.88 -6.28
CA ALA A 37 0.91 -6.74 -5.11
C ALA A 37 1.88 -6.27 -4.02
N GLY A 38 1.45 -6.27 -2.75
CA GLY A 38 2.24 -5.82 -1.60
C GLY A 38 1.55 -6.13 -0.26
N GLY A 39 2.01 -5.49 0.82
CA GLY A 39 1.26 -5.53 2.10
C GLY A 39 -0.07 -4.76 1.99
N LEU A 40 -0.13 -3.82 1.06
CA LEU A 40 -1.32 -3.10 0.64
C LEU A 40 -1.54 -3.24 -0.87
N ASP A 41 -2.41 -4.16 -1.26
CA ASP A 41 -2.72 -4.43 -2.67
C ASP A 41 -3.55 -3.29 -3.30
N PHE A 42 -3.18 -2.93 -4.52
CA PHE A 42 -3.96 -2.02 -5.36
C PHE A 42 -3.79 -2.31 -6.84
N ALA A 43 -4.76 -1.87 -7.64
CA ALA A 43 -4.66 -1.91 -9.09
C ALA A 43 -5.04 -0.55 -9.66
N TYR A 44 -4.50 -0.22 -10.84
CA TYR A 44 -4.84 1.02 -11.51
C TYR A 44 -4.73 0.90 -13.03
N THR A 45 -5.46 1.77 -13.74
CA THR A 45 -5.44 1.84 -15.19
C THR A 45 -4.26 2.66 -15.70
N ILE A 46 -3.84 2.35 -16.93
CA ILE A 46 -2.88 3.13 -17.71
C ILE A 46 -3.43 3.22 -19.12
N GLY A 47 -3.56 4.43 -19.66
CA GLY A 47 -3.97 4.68 -21.03
C GLY A 47 -5.36 5.32 -21.16
N LEU A 48 -6.15 5.44 -20.08
CA LEU A 48 -7.45 6.11 -20.16
C LEU A 48 -7.34 7.57 -20.56
N TRP A 49 -6.31 8.27 -20.04
CA TRP A 49 -6.06 9.63 -20.46
C TRP A 49 -5.64 9.70 -21.93
N HIS A 50 -4.81 8.77 -22.39
CA HIS A 50 -4.38 8.68 -23.78
C HIS A 50 -5.54 8.42 -24.75
N THR A 51 -6.40 7.45 -24.47
CA THR A 51 -7.42 6.97 -25.41
C THR A 51 -8.76 7.68 -25.27
N PHE A 52 -9.21 7.94 -24.05
CA PHE A 52 -10.56 8.45 -23.77
C PHE A 52 -10.57 9.86 -23.19
N ARG A 53 -9.40 10.45 -22.89
CA ARG A 53 -9.25 11.72 -22.17
C ARG A 53 -10.01 11.72 -20.84
N ARG A 54 -9.97 10.57 -20.16
CA ARG A 54 -10.52 10.37 -18.82
C ARG A 54 -9.39 10.23 -17.81
N PRO A 55 -9.61 10.60 -16.53
CA PRO A 55 -8.67 10.28 -15.47
C PRO A 55 -8.34 8.78 -15.45
N GLU A 56 -7.11 8.45 -15.08
CA GLU A 56 -6.79 7.07 -14.72
C GLU A 56 -7.54 6.69 -13.45
N VAL A 57 -7.88 5.42 -13.29
CA VAL A 57 -8.67 4.94 -12.16
C VAL A 57 -7.90 3.91 -11.36
N ALA A 58 -7.85 4.09 -10.04
CA ALA A 58 -7.23 3.21 -9.08
C ALA A 58 -8.28 2.56 -8.16
N MET A 59 -8.03 1.33 -7.75
CA MET A 59 -8.83 0.58 -6.79
C MET A 59 -7.91 -0.04 -5.75
N PHE A 60 -8.34 -0.03 -4.48
CA PHE A 60 -7.49 -0.39 -3.34
C PHE A 60 -8.12 -1.49 -2.49
N GLY A 61 -7.29 -2.38 -1.95
CA GLY A 61 -7.64 -3.19 -0.79
C GLY A 61 -8.48 -4.43 -1.04
N LEU A 62 -8.93 -4.70 -2.27
CA LEU A 62 -9.58 -5.97 -2.63
C LEU A 62 -8.55 -6.95 -3.22
N GLU A 63 -8.99 -8.16 -3.55
CA GLU A 63 -8.12 -9.14 -4.21
C GLU A 63 -7.69 -8.64 -5.59
N GLY A 64 -6.40 -8.78 -5.92
CA GLY A 64 -5.81 -8.26 -7.15
C GLY A 64 -6.56 -8.63 -8.43
N GLN A 65 -6.92 -9.90 -8.61
CA GLN A 65 -7.69 -10.35 -9.78
C GLN A 65 -9.07 -9.69 -9.86
N GLY A 66 -9.74 -9.54 -8.73
CA GLY A 66 -11.02 -8.83 -8.65
C GLY A 66 -10.86 -7.36 -9.04
N MET A 67 -9.87 -6.66 -8.47
CA MET A 67 -9.63 -5.25 -8.82
C MET A 67 -9.32 -5.06 -10.31
N GLN A 68 -8.57 -5.98 -10.92
CA GLN A 68 -8.34 -5.93 -12.36
C GLN A 68 -9.63 -6.11 -13.17
N LEU A 69 -10.48 -7.06 -12.78
CA LEU A 69 -11.79 -7.27 -13.41
C LEU A 69 -12.64 -5.99 -13.30
N TRP A 70 -12.86 -5.48 -12.09
CA TRP A 70 -13.71 -4.31 -11.85
C TRP A 70 -13.21 -3.04 -12.52
N LEU A 71 -11.89 -2.85 -12.64
CA LEU A 71 -11.36 -1.72 -13.42
C LEU A 71 -11.60 -1.87 -14.92
N ASN A 72 -11.66 -3.09 -15.46
CA ASN A 72 -12.11 -3.29 -16.85
C ASN A 72 -13.63 -3.05 -16.97
N GLU A 73 -14.44 -3.56 -16.05
CA GLU A 73 -15.89 -3.32 -16.01
C GLU A 73 -16.22 -1.82 -15.94
N TYR A 74 -15.44 -1.04 -15.17
CA TYR A 74 -15.57 0.43 -15.16
C TYR A 74 -15.36 1.05 -16.53
N VAL A 75 -14.34 0.60 -17.28
CA VAL A 75 -14.06 1.11 -18.62
C VAL A 75 -15.16 0.72 -19.60
N ASP A 76 -15.64 -0.52 -19.55
CA ASP A 76 -16.70 -1.00 -20.42
C ASP A 76 -18.04 -0.31 -20.09
N HIS A 77 -18.40 -0.17 -18.81
CA HIS A 77 -19.53 0.67 -18.38
C HIS A 77 -19.43 2.10 -18.92
N GLY A 78 -18.26 2.73 -18.80
CA GLY A 78 -18.02 4.08 -19.32
C GLY A 78 -18.23 4.21 -20.82
N ARG A 79 -17.88 3.17 -21.59
CA ARG A 79 -18.04 3.12 -23.05
C ARG A 79 -19.47 2.85 -23.48
N GLU A 80 -20.21 2.05 -22.73
CA GLU A 80 -21.57 1.61 -23.07
C GLU A 80 -22.66 2.57 -22.56
N HIS A 81 -22.45 3.13 -21.38
CA HIS A 81 -23.47 3.92 -20.68
C HIS A 81 -23.05 5.37 -20.39
N GLY A 82 -21.81 5.72 -20.72
CA GLY A 82 -21.22 7.01 -20.39
C GLY A 82 -20.43 6.98 -19.09
N TRP A 83 -19.50 7.93 -18.97
CA TRP A 83 -18.57 8.00 -17.84
C TRP A 83 -19.24 8.57 -16.59
N PRO A 84 -19.23 7.85 -15.46
CA PRO A 84 -19.79 8.34 -14.19
C PRO A 84 -19.16 9.65 -13.72
N GLY A 85 -19.95 10.44 -12.99
CA GLY A 85 -19.50 11.68 -12.36
C GLY A 85 -18.65 11.43 -11.11
N GLU A 86 -17.85 12.42 -10.73
CA GLU A 86 -17.16 12.40 -9.44
C GLU A 86 -18.16 12.57 -8.30
N ASN A 87 -17.91 11.89 -7.18
CA ASN A 87 -18.72 11.98 -5.97
C ASN A 87 -20.19 11.56 -6.13
N GLU A 88 -20.54 10.85 -7.19
CA GLU A 88 -21.88 10.29 -7.40
C GLU A 88 -21.82 8.77 -7.41
N PRO A 89 -22.65 8.08 -6.60
CA PRO A 89 -22.77 6.62 -6.66
C PRO A 89 -23.29 6.13 -8.00
N PHE A 90 -22.75 5.01 -8.49
CA PHE A 90 -23.21 4.34 -9.70
C PHE A 90 -23.08 2.82 -9.58
N HIS A 91 -23.81 2.08 -10.41
CA HIS A 91 -23.82 0.61 -10.44
C HIS A 91 -23.16 0.08 -11.72
N GLY A 92 -23.00 -1.24 -11.84
CA GLY A 92 -22.52 -1.89 -13.06
C GLY A 92 -21.00 -2.15 -13.10
N VAL A 93 -20.31 -1.93 -11.98
CA VAL A 93 -18.90 -2.33 -11.82
C VAL A 93 -18.79 -3.55 -10.94
N ILE A 94 -19.28 -3.45 -9.70
CA ILE A 94 -19.33 -4.55 -8.75
C ILE A 94 -20.77 -5.03 -8.72
N GLU A 95 -20.99 -6.33 -8.92
CA GLU A 95 -22.32 -6.93 -8.85
C GLU A 95 -22.98 -6.61 -7.50
N ASP A 96 -24.24 -6.18 -7.53
CA ASP A 96 -25.07 -5.79 -6.37
C ASP A 96 -24.58 -4.61 -5.51
N PHE A 97 -23.41 -4.03 -5.79
CA PHE A 97 -22.86 -2.94 -4.99
C PHE A 97 -22.67 -1.65 -5.80
N PRO A 98 -23.09 -0.48 -5.27
CA PRO A 98 -22.71 0.78 -5.88
C PRO A 98 -21.21 1.02 -5.70
N THR A 99 -20.60 1.73 -6.64
CA THR A 99 -19.25 2.28 -6.53
C THR A 99 -19.31 3.80 -6.68
N GLN A 100 -18.24 4.50 -6.30
CA GLN A 100 -18.18 5.95 -6.39
C GLN A 100 -16.77 6.41 -6.75
N LEU A 101 -16.67 7.38 -7.66
CA LEU A 101 -15.40 7.99 -8.01
C LEU A 101 -15.05 9.11 -7.03
N ARG A 102 -13.81 9.12 -6.56
CA ARG A 102 -13.21 10.19 -5.76
C ARG A 102 -11.90 10.64 -6.42
N PRO A 103 -11.54 11.94 -6.40
CA PRO A 103 -10.24 12.35 -6.92
C PRO A 103 -9.11 11.72 -6.11
N VAL A 104 -7.97 11.42 -6.74
CA VAL A 104 -6.74 11.08 -6.02
C VAL A 104 -5.92 12.36 -5.83
N HIS A 105 -5.48 12.60 -4.60
CA HIS A 105 -4.63 13.74 -4.26
C HIS A 105 -3.19 13.52 -4.76
N ASP A 106 -2.54 14.59 -5.22
CA ASP A 106 -1.22 14.51 -5.88
C ASP A 106 -0.13 13.88 -5.00
N SER A 107 -0.23 13.98 -3.67
CA SER A 107 0.71 13.36 -2.73
C SER A 107 0.84 11.84 -2.86
N TRP A 108 -0.13 11.18 -3.50
CA TRP A 108 -0.12 9.73 -3.71
C TRP A 108 0.61 9.30 -5.00
N HIS A 109 0.80 10.23 -5.95
CA HIS A 109 1.16 9.87 -7.32
C HIS A 109 2.54 9.26 -7.43
N ASP A 110 3.54 9.88 -6.82
CA ASP A 110 4.94 9.42 -6.91
C ASP A 110 5.14 8.05 -6.25
N ALA A 111 4.43 7.80 -5.16
CA ALA A 111 4.51 6.55 -4.41
C ALA A 111 3.79 5.40 -5.12
N LEU A 112 2.64 5.65 -5.76
CA LEU A 112 1.77 4.58 -6.25
C LEU A 112 1.82 4.36 -7.77
N PHE A 113 2.01 5.41 -8.57
CA PHE A 113 1.71 5.37 -10.00
C PHE A 113 2.95 5.42 -10.90
N GLY A 114 4.09 4.90 -10.42
CA GLY A 114 5.36 4.98 -11.12
C GLY A 114 5.35 4.44 -12.56
N THR A 115 4.56 3.41 -12.87
CA THR A 115 4.43 2.90 -14.26
C THR A 115 3.61 3.85 -15.14
N ALA A 116 2.55 4.48 -14.61
CA ALA A 116 1.82 5.50 -15.35
C ALA A 116 2.69 6.73 -15.58
N TYR A 117 3.44 7.18 -14.57
CA TYR A 117 4.39 8.29 -14.68
C TYR A 117 5.39 8.05 -15.83
N ARG A 118 5.97 6.84 -15.93
CA ARG A 118 6.85 6.48 -17.06
C ARG A 118 6.11 6.46 -18.39
N PHE A 119 4.91 5.86 -18.44
CA PHE A 119 4.09 5.82 -19.65
C PHE A 119 3.74 7.22 -20.18
N TYR A 120 3.43 8.15 -19.28
CA TYR A 120 3.15 9.55 -19.58
C TYR A 120 4.39 10.43 -19.64
N ARG A 121 5.60 9.85 -19.62
CA ARG A 121 6.89 10.56 -19.74
C ARG A 121 7.04 11.70 -18.71
N GLY A 122 6.53 11.48 -17.51
CA GLY A 122 6.57 12.42 -16.40
C GLY A 122 5.47 13.49 -16.40
N ALA A 123 4.57 13.48 -17.37
CA ALA A 123 3.39 14.34 -17.33
C ALA A 123 2.43 13.94 -16.20
N ALA A 124 1.99 14.94 -15.45
CA ALA A 124 0.91 14.78 -14.48
C ALA A 124 -0.41 14.59 -15.22
N VAL A 125 -1.01 13.40 -15.07
CA VAL A 125 -2.37 13.09 -15.52
C VAL A 125 -3.27 12.92 -14.30
N PRO A 126 -4.57 13.25 -14.39
CA PRO A 126 -5.47 13.11 -13.26
C PRO A 126 -5.73 11.62 -12.95
N PHE A 127 -5.85 11.32 -11.66
CA PHE A 127 -6.26 10.02 -11.16
C PHE A 127 -7.55 10.14 -10.33
N GLN A 128 -8.38 9.11 -10.37
CA GLN A 128 -9.54 8.92 -9.51
C GLN A 128 -9.46 7.56 -8.82
N GLN A 129 -9.97 7.47 -7.60
CA GLN A 129 -10.21 6.23 -6.90
C GLN A 129 -11.63 5.74 -7.18
N LEU A 130 -11.75 4.45 -7.52
CA LEU A 130 -13.02 3.73 -7.52
C LEU A 130 -13.25 3.13 -6.13
N VAL A 131 -14.11 3.79 -5.36
CA VAL A 131 -14.43 3.42 -3.98
C VAL A 131 -15.50 2.33 -3.97
N TRP A 132 -15.34 1.36 -3.07
CA TRP A 132 -16.29 0.29 -2.81
C TRP A 132 -16.81 0.31 -1.36
N PRO A 133 -18.10 -0.01 -1.13
CA PRO A 133 -18.71 -0.05 0.21
C PRO A 133 -18.46 -1.39 0.92
N ASP A 134 -18.81 -1.50 2.21
CA ASP A 134 -18.89 -2.79 2.88
C ASP A 134 -20.06 -3.66 2.38
N ARG A 135 -20.18 -4.88 2.92
CA ARG A 135 -21.22 -5.85 2.51
C ARG A 135 -22.64 -5.39 2.80
N GLU A 136 -22.81 -4.39 3.67
CA GLU A 136 -24.09 -3.76 3.99
C GLU A 136 -24.33 -2.49 3.15
N GLY A 137 -23.47 -2.21 2.17
CA GLY A 137 -23.58 -1.05 1.29
C GLY A 137 -23.11 0.27 1.93
N ARG A 138 -22.40 0.22 3.07
CA ARG A 138 -21.93 1.43 3.75
C ARG A 138 -20.58 1.86 3.23
N TRP A 139 -20.47 3.12 2.85
CA TRP A 139 -19.21 3.74 2.42
C TRP A 139 -18.17 3.75 3.53
N PRO A 140 -16.86 3.68 3.21
CA PRO A 140 -15.82 3.61 4.23
C PRO A 140 -15.75 4.86 5.14
N TRP A 141 -16.26 6.02 4.71
CA TRP A 141 -16.35 7.21 5.56
C TRP A 141 -17.61 7.25 6.45
N ALA A 142 -18.57 6.33 6.28
CA ALA A 142 -19.77 6.31 7.10
C ALA A 142 -19.46 5.84 8.53
N GLU A 143 -20.09 6.44 9.54
CA GLU A 143 -19.87 6.13 10.96
C GLU A 143 -20.07 4.65 11.29
N GLY A 144 -20.97 3.96 10.59
CA GLY A 144 -21.25 2.53 10.78
C GLY A 144 -20.40 1.56 9.95
N ALA A 145 -19.54 2.02 9.04
CA ALA A 145 -18.85 1.13 8.11
C ALA A 145 -17.84 0.21 8.80
N THR A 146 -17.71 -1.02 8.30
CA THR A 146 -16.80 -2.03 8.90
C THR A 146 -15.34 -1.56 8.94
N ALA A 147 -14.59 -1.97 9.98
CA ALA A 147 -13.17 -1.67 10.07
C ALA A 147 -12.37 -2.24 8.87
N SER A 148 -12.81 -3.37 8.31
CA SER A 148 -12.21 -3.97 7.12
C SER A 148 -12.30 -3.04 5.91
N SER A 149 -13.49 -2.52 5.58
CA SER A 149 -13.65 -1.61 4.43
C SER A 149 -12.92 -0.29 4.63
N ARG A 150 -12.80 0.21 5.87
CA ARG A 150 -12.04 1.42 6.19
C ARG A 150 -10.54 1.25 6.05
N ASN A 151 -10.01 0.14 6.54
CA ASN A 151 -8.56 -0.03 6.66
C ASN A 151 -7.93 -0.61 5.39
N ARG A 152 -8.71 -1.33 4.56
CA ARG A 152 -8.19 -1.98 3.35
C ARG A 152 -8.01 -1.03 2.20
N GLN A 153 -8.86 -0.03 2.04
CA GLN A 153 -8.73 0.95 0.96
C GLN A 153 -8.12 2.26 1.44
N ALA A 154 -7.30 2.88 0.60
CA ALA A 154 -6.83 4.23 0.85
C ALA A 154 -8.01 5.22 0.77
N PHE A 155 -7.95 6.32 1.53
CA PHE A 155 -8.78 7.49 1.33
C PHE A 155 -7.98 8.47 0.48
N SER A 156 -7.71 8.11 -0.77
CA SER A 156 -6.69 8.79 -1.57
C SER A 156 -7.10 10.19 -2.02
N TRP A 157 -8.36 10.58 -1.78
CA TRP A 157 -8.84 11.96 -1.90
C TRP A 157 -8.35 12.90 -0.80
N LEU A 158 -7.77 12.36 0.28
CA LEU A 158 -7.06 13.14 1.29
C LEU A 158 -5.57 13.18 0.96
N PRO A 159 -4.82 14.23 1.33
CA PRO A 159 -3.37 14.18 1.36
C PRO A 159 -2.87 12.99 2.20
N VAL A 160 -1.74 12.38 1.81
CA VAL A 160 -1.13 11.25 2.54
C VAL A 160 -0.96 11.59 4.03
N GLN A 161 -0.50 12.80 4.36
CA GLN A 161 -0.25 13.24 5.73
C GLN A 161 -1.53 13.32 6.59
N GLU A 162 -2.67 13.55 5.94
CA GLU A 162 -4.01 13.66 6.56
C GLU A 162 -4.77 12.34 6.53
N HIS A 163 -4.23 11.30 5.87
CA HIS A 163 -4.85 9.99 5.84
C HIS A 163 -4.97 9.43 7.27
N PRO A 164 -6.09 8.77 7.62
CA PRO A 164 -6.23 8.05 8.89
C PRO A 164 -5.03 7.13 9.16
N ALA A 165 -4.65 6.98 10.44
CA ALA A 165 -3.54 6.10 10.81
C ALA A 165 -3.79 4.66 10.31
N GLY A 166 -2.79 4.08 9.66
CA GLY A 166 -2.87 2.77 9.01
C GLY A 166 -1.79 2.63 7.93
N GLY A 167 -1.74 1.47 7.26
CA GLY A 167 -0.69 1.18 6.29
C GLY A 167 -0.62 2.20 5.15
N TRP A 168 -1.78 2.68 4.69
CA TRP A 168 -1.87 3.68 3.62
C TRP A 168 -1.27 5.04 4.00
N ARG A 169 -1.15 5.39 5.29
CA ARG A 169 -0.47 6.62 5.74
C ARG A 169 1.05 6.54 5.57
N LEU A 170 1.62 5.34 5.44
CA LEU A 170 3.05 5.12 5.24
C LEU A 170 3.47 5.15 3.76
N VAL A 171 2.50 5.09 2.85
CA VAL A 171 2.73 5.16 1.41
C VAL A 171 3.32 6.53 1.07
N GLY A 172 4.54 6.55 0.54
CA GLY A 172 5.25 7.77 0.15
C GLY A 172 6.07 8.45 1.25
N GLU A 173 5.82 8.19 2.54
CA GLU A 173 6.66 8.75 3.63
C GLU A 173 7.89 7.90 3.96
N LEU A 174 7.86 6.60 3.62
CA LEU A 174 8.97 5.69 3.89
C LEU A 174 9.54 5.00 2.66
N GLU A 175 8.81 4.85 1.56
CA GLU A 175 9.30 4.08 0.40
C GLU A 175 10.54 4.65 -0.32
N PRO A 176 10.72 5.97 -0.47
CA PRO A 176 12.01 6.49 -0.91
C PRO A 176 13.03 6.40 0.23
N GLY A 177 13.81 5.32 0.26
CA GLY A 177 14.91 5.16 1.22
C GLY A 177 14.55 4.49 2.54
N PHE A 178 13.48 3.68 2.59
CA PHE A 178 13.24 2.80 3.73
C PHE A 178 14.47 1.91 3.92
N PRO A 179 15.07 1.86 5.12
CA PRO A 179 16.38 1.26 5.27
C PRO A 179 16.33 -0.27 5.29
N PHE A 180 15.16 -0.87 5.52
CA PHE A 180 15.00 -2.32 5.62
C PHE A 180 14.78 -2.97 4.24
N PRO A 181 15.15 -4.25 4.08
CA PRO A 181 14.93 -5.01 2.84
C PRO A 181 13.47 -5.34 2.54
N VAL A 182 12.55 -5.06 3.48
CA VAL A 182 11.10 -5.24 3.35
C VAL A 182 10.41 -3.88 3.35
N GLY A 183 9.19 -3.79 2.81
CA GLY A 183 8.43 -2.53 2.78
C GLY A 183 8.04 -2.03 4.18
N PRO A 184 7.79 -0.72 4.36
CA PRO A 184 7.34 -0.14 5.63
C PRO A 184 5.98 -0.68 6.10
N ASP A 185 5.17 -1.22 5.19
CA ASP A 185 3.90 -1.91 5.41
C ASP A 185 4.06 -3.39 5.80
N SER A 186 5.30 -3.88 5.94
CA SER A 186 5.54 -5.23 6.43
C SER A 186 5.15 -5.35 7.89
N TRP A 187 4.45 -6.43 8.23
CA TRP A 187 4.12 -6.72 9.62
C TRP A 187 5.39 -6.99 10.42
N ALA A 188 5.42 -6.45 11.64
CA ALA A 188 6.39 -6.79 12.66
C ALA A 188 5.67 -7.20 13.95
N LEU A 189 6.17 -8.27 14.58
CA LEU A 189 5.72 -8.66 15.91
C LEU A 189 6.32 -7.69 16.94
N THR A 190 5.48 -7.16 17.82
CA THR A 190 5.92 -6.20 18.84
C THR A 190 5.06 -6.29 20.10
N THR A 191 5.29 -5.41 21.09
CA THR A 191 4.44 -5.26 22.27
C THR A 191 3.62 -3.97 22.16
N ARG A 192 2.43 -3.91 22.78
CA ARG A 192 1.61 -2.69 22.78
C ARG A 192 2.36 -1.51 23.42
N GLY A 193 3.13 -1.76 24.48
CA GLY A 193 3.97 -0.75 25.12
C GLY A 193 5.02 -0.14 24.17
N LEU A 194 5.67 -0.96 23.35
CA LEU A 194 6.65 -0.51 22.37
C LEU A 194 5.98 0.23 21.21
N ALA A 195 4.89 -0.31 20.65
CA ALA A 195 4.13 0.33 19.58
C ALA A 195 3.58 1.73 20.00
N ALA A 196 3.22 1.89 21.27
CA ALA A 196 2.82 3.17 21.85
C ALA A 196 3.99 4.14 22.12
N GLY A 197 5.24 3.69 22.03
CA GLY A 197 6.43 4.46 22.38
C GLY A 197 6.69 4.57 23.89
N ALA A 198 5.99 3.78 24.71
CA ALA A 198 6.13 3.79 26.16
C ALA A 198 7.27 2.91 26.68
N ARG A 199 7.84 2.05 25.82
CA ARG A 199 8.95 1.16 26.14
C ARG A 199 10.01 1.20 25.04
N PRO A 200 11.30 1.12 25.39
CA PRO A 200 12.39 1.08 24.41
C PRO A 200 12.48 -0.28 23.73
N ILE A 201 13.15 -0.31 22.57
CA ILE A 201 13.49 -1.55 21.88
C ILE A 201 14.65 -2.21 22.62
N ALA A 202 14.48 -3.48 23.03
CA ALA A 202 15.55 -4.27 23.64
C ALA A 202 16.14 -5.27 22.65
N ARG A 203 15.32 -5.82 21.73
CA ARG A 203 15.78 -6.80 20.74
C ARG A 203 15.04 -6.66 19.42
N VAL A 204 15.75 -6.92 18.33
CA VAL A 204 15.21 -7.04 16.98
C VAL A 204 15.62 -8.41 16.43
N VAL A 205 14.67 -9.18 15.93
CA VAL A 205 14.90 -10.47 15.30
C VAL A 205 14.47 -10.39 13.85
N LEU A 206 15.23 -11.02 12.96
CA LEU A 206 14.81 -11.29 11.58
C LEU A 206 14.80 -12.80 11.37
N GLU A 207 13.65 -13.37 11.04
CA GLU A 207 13.52 -14.78 10.67
C GLU A 207 12.45 -14.94 9.58
N GLU A 208 12.82 -15.64 8.50
CA GLU A 208 11.97 -15.89 7.34
C GLU A 208 11.36 -14.58 6.77
N GLY A 209 12.16 -13.52 6.74
CA GLY A 209 11.74 -12.20 6.25
C GLY A 209 10.79 -11.42 7.17
N CYS A 210 10.47 -11.94 8.36
CA CYS A 210 9.61 -11.30 9.34
C CYS A 210 10.43 -10.69 10.49
N TYR A 211 10.06 -9.48 10.92
CA TYR A 211 10.72 -8.78 12.01
C TYR A 211 9.99 -8.95 13.35
N ASP A 212 10.71 -9.30 14.42
CA ASP A 212 10.21 -9.17 15.79
C ASP A 212 10.96 -8.04 16.48
N VAL A 213 10.25 -6.96 16.83
CA VAL A 213 10.77 -5.76 17.49
C VAL A 213 10.21 -5.73 18.90
N LEU A 214 10.99 -6.18 19.88
CA LEU A 214 10.51 -6.47 21.23
C LEU A 214 11.20 -5.60 22.29
N ASP A 215 10.46 -5.30 23.34
CA ASP A 215 11.01 -4.75 24.58
C ASP A 215 11.70 -5.85 25.42
N GLU A 216 12.21 -5.47 26.59
CA GLU A 216 12.96 -6.35 27.51
C GLU A 216 12.22 -7.63 27.92
N ARG A 217 10.87 -7.63 27.86
CA ARG A 217 10.06 -8.80 28.20
C ARG A 217 10.13 -9.87 27.11
N GLY A 218 10.50 -9.48 25.88
CA GLY A 218 10.60 -10.37 24.73
C GLY A 218 9.30 -11.14 24.48
N TYR A 219 9.41 -12.41 24.11
CA TYR A 219 8.26 -13.29 23.86
C TYR A 219 7.44 -13.66 25.11
N ARG A 220 7.84 -13.19 26.31
CA ARG A 220 7.06 -13.40 27.54
C ARG A 220 6.04 -12.28 27.78
N ALA A 221 6.08 -11.21 26.97
CA ALA A 221 5.09 -10.16 27.05
C ALA A 221 3.68 -10.73 26.82
N ASP A 222 2.74 -10.31 27.64
CA ASP A 222 1.33 -10.68 27.60
C ASP A 222 0.52 -9.81 26.60
N ASP A 223 1.13 -8.75 26.09
CA ASP A 223 0.57 -7.77 25.17
C ASP A 223 1.24 -7.80 23.77
N LEU A 224 1.68 -8.97 23.32
CA LEU A 224 2.21 -9.14 21.96
C LEU A 224 1.15 -8.83 20.90
N CYS A 225 1.53 -8.06 19.89
CA CYS A 225 0.68 -7.61 18.79
C CYS A 225 1.47 -7.46 17.48
N LEU A 226 0.76 -7.22 16.38
CA LEU A 226 1.37 -6.90 15.09
C LEU A 226 1.22 -5.39 14.80
N ALA A 227 2.29 -4.76 14.36
CA ALA A 227 2.30 -3.37 13.90
C ALA A 227 3.10 -3.28 12.60
N PHE A 228 2.84 -2.25 11.79
CA PHE A 228 3.65 -2.00 10.60
C PHE A 228 5.07 -1.59 11.00
N LEU A 229 6.08 -2.20 10.38
CA LEU A 229 7.49 -1.92 10.67
C LEU A 229 7.82 -0.44 10.50
N GLY A 230 7.23 0.22 9.50
CA GLY A 230 7.38 1.65 9.28
C GLY A 230 6.89 2.52 10.43
N GLU A 231 5.76 2.16 11.07
CA GLU A 231 5.29 2.86 12.28
C GLU A 231 6.27 2.68 13.44
N LEU A 232 6.87 1.51 13.57
CA LEU A 232 7.89 1.25 14.59
C LEU A 232 9.16 2.06 14.33
N VAL A 233 9.61 2.17 13.08
CA VAL A 233 10.75 3.01 12.68
C VAL A 233 10.47 4.49 12.97
N ARG A 234 9.27 4.97 12.64
CA ARG A 234 8.86 6.36 12.91
C ARG A 234 8.84 6.65 14.41
N ARG A 235 8.34 5.71 15.21
CA ARG A 235 8.27 5.84 16.67
C ARG A 235 9.63 5.70 17.34
N HIS A 236 10.48 4.84 16.79
CA HIS A 236 11.79 4.46 17.32
C HIS A 236 12.86 4.55 16.22
N PRO A 237 13.34 5.77 15.88
CA PRO A 237 14.27 5.95 14.76
C PRO A 237 15.57 5.14 14.85
N HIS A 238 16.02 4.79 16.06
CA HIS A 238 17.20 3.95 16.29
C HIS A 238 17.04 2.50 15.81
N LEU A 239 15.81 2.04 15.54
CA LEU A 239 15.53 0.76 14.91
C LEU A 239 16.25 0.60 13.56
N VAL A 240 16.47 1.71 12.84
CA VAL A 240 17.22 1.74 11.57
C VAL A 240 18.62 1.12 11.70
N GLY A 241 19.23 1.16 12.90
CA GLY A 241 20.52 0.51 13.17
C GLY A 241 20.49 -1.03 13.08
N CYS A 242 19.32 -1.64 12.87
CA CYS A 242 19.12 -3.07 12.62
C CYS A 242 18.69 -3.39 11.18
N ALA A 243 18.74 -2.42 10.26
CA ALA A 243 18.35 -2.61 8.87
C ALA A 243 19.21 -3.64 8.12
N ASP A 244 20.47 -3.79 8.53
CA ASP A 244 21.46 -4.71 7.99
C ASP A 244 21.39 -6.12 8.61
N LEU A 245 20.43 -6.38 9.51
CA LEU A 245 20.27 -7.69 10.17
C LEU A 245 20.00 -8.77 9.13
N ALA A 246 20.77 -9.86 9.13
CA ALA A 246 20.58 -10.97 8.22
C ALA A 246 19.51 -11.95 8.72
N ASP A 247 18.92 -12.72 7.81
CA ASP A 247 17.90 -13.72 8.15
C ASP A 247 18.45 -14.77 9.13
N GLY A 248 17.67 -15.08 10.17
CA GLY A 248 18.08 -15.98 11.25
C GLY A 248 19.04 -15.34 12.26
N GLN A 249 19.11 -14.01 12.33
CA GLN A 249 19.89 -13.27 13.34
C GLN A 249 18.99 -12.53 14.35
N VAL A 250 19.61 -12.16 15.46
CA VAL A 250 19.06 -11.25 16.47
C VAL A 250 20.05 -10.13 16.75
N ALA A 251 19.55 -8.90 16.83
CA ALA A 251 20.24 -7.75 17.39
C ALA A 251 19.70 -7.46 18.79
N VAL A 252 20.57 -7.35 19.78
CA VAL A 252 20.22 -6.98 21.16
C VAL A 252 20.81 -5.60 21.46
N SER A 253 19.96 -4.72 21.98
CA SER A 253 20.33 -3.36 22.36
C SER A 253 21.15 -3.38 23.65
N GLY A 254 22.36 -2.81 23.60
CA GLY A 254 23.21 -2.56 24.78
C GLY A 254 23.10 -1.12 25.28
N GLU A 255 23.96 -0.75 26.22
CA GLU A 255 24.07 0.63 26.70
C GLU A 255 24.38 1.60 25.54
N GLY A 256 23.69 2.74 25.51
CA GLY A 256 23.86 3.74 24.45
C GLY A 256 23.30 3.35 23.08
N GLN A 257 22.40 2.34 23.01
CA GLN A 257 21.81 1.84 21.76
C GLN A 257 22.82 1.18 20.81
N ASN A 258 23.92 0.64 21.35
CA ASN A 258 24.82 -0.19 20.58
C ASN A 258 24.21 -1.57 20.35
N TRP A 259 24.09 -1.97 19.08
CA TRP A 259 23.52 -3.25 18.69
C TRP A 259 24.57 -4.36 18.67
N SER A 260 24.36 -5.41 19.46
CA SER A 260 25.11 -6.66 19.38
C SER A 260 24.35 -7.67 18.54
N ARG A 261 24.99 -8.25 17.52
CA ARG A 261 24.37 -9.22 16.58
C ARG A 261 24.82 -10.63 16.91
N SER A 262 23.91 -11.59 16.88
CA SER A 262 24.24 -13.01 17.00
C SER A 262 23.24 -13.89 16.25
N SER A 263 23.56 -15.17 16.09
CA SER A 263 22.65 -16.13 15.47
C SER A 263 21.44 -16.40 16.35
N LEU A 264 20.26 -16.45 15.75
CA LEU A 264 19.01 -16.69 16.46
C LEU A 264 18.95 -18.11 17.03
N SER A 265 18.71 -18.21 18.33
CA SER A 265 18.68 -19.48 19.06
C SER A 265 17.45 -20.33 18.68
N ARG A 266 17.59 -21.66 18.68
CA ARG A 266 16.44 -22.57 18.42
C ARG A 266 15.22 -22.30 19.33
N PRO A 267 15.38 -22.00 20.64
CA PRO A 267 14.26 -21.59 21.47
C PRO A 267 13.57 -20.30 21.00
N ASP A 268 14.33 -19.29 20.60
CA ASP A 268 13.77 -18.03 20.10
C ASP A 268 12.99 -18.24 18.80
N ARG A 269 13.50 -19.06 17.87
CA ARG A 269 12.79 -19.42 16.64
C ARG A 269 11.39 -19.99 16.92
N ARG A 270 11.33 -20.95 17.86
CA ARG A 270 10.04 -21.54 18.29
C ARG A 270 9.12 -20.52 18.96
N ASN A 271 9.67 -19.59 19.74
CA ASN A 271 8.87 -18.58 20.42
C ASN A 271 8.32 -17.54 19.43
N SER A 272 9.12 -17.11 18.45
CA SER A 272 8.68 -16.25 17.35
C SER A 272 7.51 -16.89 16.60
N ALA A 273 7.71 -18.10 16.06
CA ALA A 273 6.69 -18.83 15.31
C ALA A 273 5.38 -19.04 16.10
N ARG A 274 5.47 -19.28 17.42
CA ARG A 274 4.27 -19.39 18.27
C ARG A 274 3.57 -18.05 18.49
N SER A 275 4.33 -16.96 18.61
CA SER A 275 3.82 -15.63 18.89
C SER A 275 3.08 -15.06 17.68
N TRP A 276 3.64 -15.21 16.48
CA TRP A 276 3.01 -14.83 15.22
C TRP A 276 1.63 -15.48 15.00
N LYS A 277 1.44 -16.74 15.42
CA LYS A 277 0.14 -17.42 15.35
C LYS A 277 -0.93 -16.81 16.27
N ARG A 278 -0.53 -16.15 17.36
CA ARG A 278 -1.42 -15.65 18.41
C ARG A 278 -1.60 -14.15 18.38
N ALA A 279 -0.60 -13.41 17.90
CA ALA A 279 -0.65 -11.97 17.80
C ALA A 279 -1.79 -11.52 16.88
N ARG A 280 -2.27 -10.31 17.13
CA ARG A 280 -3.28 -9.64 16.32
C ARG A 280 -2.77 -8.24 15.96
N PRO A 281 -3.14 -7.72 14.78
CA PRO A 281 -2.91 -6.31 14.45
C PRO A 281 -3.45 -5.38 15.54
N ILE A 282 -2.74 -4.28 15.78
CA ILE A 282 -3.22 -3.17 16.62
C ILE A 282 -4.14 -2.23 15.84
#